data_AF-A0A8D9P2F6-F1
#
_entry.id   AF-A0A8D9P2F6-F1
#
_cell.length_a   1.000
_cell.length_b   1.000
_cell.length_c   1.000
_cell.angle_alpha   90.00
_cell.angle_beta   90.00
_cell.angle_gamma   90.00
#
_symmetry.space_group_name_H-M   'P 1'
#
loop_
_entity.id
_entity.type
_entity.pdbx_description
1 polymer ?
#
loop_
_entity_poly.entity_id
_entity_poly.type
_entity_poly.pdbx_seq_one_letter_code
_entity_poly.pdbx_strand_id
1 'polypeptide(L)'
;MKKYSGVALHVIVFVFLFIFLRIFSEYHFYCVEQNQLFQLTPIFIIDKLMQPGGLAMVLSGCLVQFFILPNVGAMITAALLTGLGALFWAILRRIDPRSHGILWAWLPVLSLLFVQWDFNYRFQGTVAFGMMLLALYLVLGIRNFIPRLIASLFASLLLFELAGPVSLLFALSMMGYEAMSRTPR
;
A
#
# COMPACT_ATOMS: atom_id res chain seq x y z
N MET A 1 23.16 16.66 8.56
CA MET A 1 21.78 17.19 8.73
C MET A 1 20.74 16.64 7.73
N LYS A 2 21.09 16.06 6.56
CA LYS A 2 20.09 15.62 5.55
C LYS A 2 19.19 14.42 5.93
N LYS A 3 19.60 13.57 6.88
CA LYS A 3 18.87 12.33 7.24
C LYS A 3 17.55 12.59 7.99
N TYR A 4 17.49 13.64 8.82
CA TYR A 4 16.31 14.01 9.61
C TYR A 4 15.23 14.73 8.80
N SER A 5 15.61 15.39 7.70
CA SER A 5 14.67 16.13 6.84
C SER A 5 13.63 15.22 6.18
N GLY A 6 14.02 14.00 5.80
CA GLY A 6 13.09 13.02 5.21
C GLY A 6 12.04 12.56 6.20
N VAL A 7 12.44 12.19 7.43
CA VAL A 7 11.50 11.72 8.46
C VAL A 7 10.54 12.83 8.88
N ALA A 8 11.05 14.06 9.05
CA ALA A 8 10.24 15.22 9.37
C ALA A 8 9.13 15.46 8.33
N LEU A 9 9.43 15.31 7.03
CA LEU A 9 8.44 15.46 5.98
C LEU A 9 7.30 14.44 6.10
N HIS A 10 7.61 13.16 6.35
CA HIS A 10 6.56 12.14 6.51
C HIS A 10 5.68 12.42 7.74
N VAL A 11 6.27 12.92 8.84
CA VAL A 11 5.51 13.31 10.03
C VAL A 11 4.59 14.50 9.72
N ILE A 12 5.09 15.51 9.01
CA ILE A 12 4.28 16.67 8.59
C ILE A 12 3.12 16.21 7.70
N VAL A 13 3.39 15.34 6.72
CA VAL A 13 2.35 14.79 5.83
C VAL A 13 1.34 13.96 6.61
N PHE A 14 1.78 13.13 7.57
CA PHE A 14 0.89 12.37 8.43
C PHE A 14 -0.06 13.29 9.22
N VAL A 15 0.48 14.31 9.88
CA VAL A 15 -0.32 15.26 10.67
C VAL A 15 -1.31 16.01 9.77
N PHE A 16 -0.85 16.46 8.59
CA PHE A 16 -1.71 17.12 7.61
C PHE A 16 -2.84 16.19 7.14
N LEU A 17 -2.52 14.98 6.68
CA LEU A 17 -3.50 13.99 6.23
C LEU A 17 -4.49 13.63 7.34
N PHE A 18 -4.01 13.47 8.58
CA PHE A 18 -4.86 13.17 9.72
C PHE A 18 -5.87 14.28 9.97
N ILE A 19 -5.43 15.54 10.07
CA ILE A 19 -6.32 16.70 10.28
C ILE A 19 -7.30 16.83 9.12
N PHE A 20 -6.81 16.67 7.89
CA PHE A 20 -7.61 16.76 6.68
C PHE A 20 -8.70 15.69 6.64
N LEU A 21 -8.34 14.40 6.78
CA LEU A 21 -9.30 13.28 6.79
C LEU A 21 -10.28 13.37 7.96
N ARG A 22 -9.84 13.90 9.11
CA ARG A 22 -10.71 14.13 10.26
C ARG A 22 -11.79 15.16 9.95
N ILE A 23 -11.43 16.30 9.36
CA ILE A 23 -12.38 17.39 9.08
C ILE A 23 -13.36 17.02 7.97
N PHE A 24 -12.87 16.36 6.91
CA PHE A 24 -13.66 16.17 5.68
C PHE A 24 -14.29 14.77 5.53
N SER A 25 -13.81 13.76 6.26
CA SER A 25 -14.18 12.36 6.00
C SER A 25 -14.70 11.60 7.23
N GLU A 26 -15.01 12.27 8.35
CA GLU A 26 -15.49 11.63 9.58
C GLU A 26 -16.72 10.74 9.33
N TYR A 27 -17.78 11.29 8.73
CA TYR A 27 -19.00 10.54 8.41
C TYR A 27 -18.78 9.46 7.35
N HIS A 28 -17.84 9.68 6.43
CA HIS A 28 -17.51 8.72 5.39
C HIS A 28 -16.92 7.44 6.01
N PHE A 29 -16.06 7.54 7.03
CA PHE A 29 -15.50 6.38 7.71
C PHE A 29 -16.57 5.52 8.40
N TYR A 30 -17.57 6.15 9.03
CA TYR A 30 -18.70 5.41 9.62
C TYR A 30 -19.51 4.66 8.57
N CYS A 31 -19.75 5.29 7.41
CA CYS A 31 -20.48 4.63 6.33
C CYS A 31 -19.68 3.45 5.73
N VAL A 32 -18.37 3.60 5.57
CA VAL A 32 -17.50 2.52 5.08
C VAL A 32 -17.50 1.31 6.03
N GLU A 33 -17.46 1.55 7.34
CA GLU A 33 -17.54 0.48 8.34
C GLU A 33 -18.87 -0.27 8.26
N GLN A 34 -19.99 0.46 8.24
CA GLN A 34 -21.33 -0.13 8.18
C GLN A 34 -21.57 -0.93 6.88
N ASN A 35 -20.99 -0.49 5.76
CA ASN A 35 -21.12 -1.17 4.48
C ASN A 35 -20.26 -2.45 4.37
N GLN A 36 -19.32 -2.68 5.28
CA GLN A 36 -18.37 -3.80 5.21
C GLN A 36 -18.54 -4.75 6.41
N LEU A 37 -19.31 -5.82 6.20
CA LEU A 37 -19.48 -6.86 7.21
C LEU A 37 -18.19 -7.70 7.35
N PHE A 38 -17.40 -7.43 8.40
CA PHE A 38 -16.26 -8.25 8.77
C PHE A 38 -16.52 -8.92 10.12
N GLN A 39 -16.44 -10.26 10.16
CA GLN A 39 -16.60 -11.02 11.39
C GLN A 39 -15.25 -11.56 11.84
N LEU A 40 -14.81 -11.20 13.04
CA LEU A 40 -13.57 -11.72 13.63
C LEU A 40 -13.77 -13.14 14.20
N THR A 41 -14.26 -14.04 13.35
CA THR A 41 -14.55 -15.44 13.68
C THR A 41 -13.57 -16.33 12.92
N PRO A 42 -12.99 -17.37 13.53
CA PRO A 42 -11.99 -18.22 12.87
C PRO A 42 -12.48 -18.83 11.55
N ILE A 43 -13.74 -19.27 11.50
CA ILE A 43 -14.36 -19.86 10.30
C ILE A 43 -14.41 -18.82 9.17
N PHE A 44 -14.89 -17.62 9.46
CA PHE A 44 -14.93 -16.53 8.48
C PHE A 44 -13.53 -16.17 7.96
N ILE A 45 -12.54 -16.11 8.85
CA ILE A 45 -11.15 -15.79 8.46
C ILE A 45 -10.58 -16.86 7.53
N ILE A 46 -10.75 -18.15 7.87
CA ILE A 46 -10.27 -19.25 7.03
C ILE A 46 -10.94 -19.22 5.66
N ASP A 47 -12.26 -19.05 5.62
CA ASP A 47 -13.01 -18.97 4.36
C ASP A 47 -12.53 -17.81 3.47
N LYS A 48 -12.19 -16.67 4.07
CA LYS A 48 -11.62 -15.53 3.33
C LYS A 48 -10.20 -15.78 2.87
N LEU A 49 -9.36 -16.42 3.69
CA LEU A 49 -7.97 -16.71 3.34
C LEU A 49 -7.83 -17.70 2.17
N MET A 50 -8.83 -18.57 1.96
CA MET A 50 -8.87 -19.47 0.81
C MET A 50 -9.28 -18.77 -0.50
N GLN A 51 -9.68 -17.50 -0.45
CA GLN A 51 -10.02 -16.71 -1.63
C GLN A 51 -8.79 -15.94 -2.14
N PRO A 52 -8.67 -15.70 -3.46
CA PRO A 52 -7.60 -14.88 -3.99
C PRO A 52 -7.70 -13.45 -3.45
N GLY A 53 -6.59 -12.94 -2.89
CA GLY A 53 -6.57 -11.67 -2.16
C GLY A 53 -7.10 -11.76 -0.72
N GLY A 54 -7.24 -12.97 -0.19
CA GLY A 54 -7.85 -13.24 1.11
C GLY A 54 -7.14 -12.58 2.28
N LEU A 55 -5.80 -12.57 2.28
CA LEU A 55 -5.03 -11.94 3.36
C LEU A 55 -5.26 -10.43 3.38
N ALA A 56 -5.21 -9.76 2.23
CA ALA A 56 -5.51 -8.33 2.14
C ALA A 56 -6.96 -8.04 2.58
N MET A 57 -7.91 -8.93 2.27
CA MET A 57 -9.30 -8.81 2.70
C MET A 57 -9.43 -8.88 4.23
N VAL A 58 -8.77 -9.85 4.86
CA VAL A 58 -8.81 -10.03 6.32
C VAL A 58 -8.13 -8.87 7.04
N LEU A 59 -6.94 -8.46 6.58
CA LEU A 59 -6.22 -7.33 7.18
C LEU A 59 -7.00 -6.03 7.05
N SER A 60 -7.53 -5.72 5.86
CA SER A 60 -8.31 -4.51 5.67
C SER A 60 -9.62 -4.52 6.46
N GLY A 61 -10.32 -5.66 6.49
CA GLY A 61 -11.54 -5.81 7.31
C GLY A 61 -11.25 -5.55 8.79
N CYS A 62 -10.17 -6.13 9.33
CA CYS A 62 -9.75 -5.89 10.71
C CYS A 62 -9.46 -4.41 10.99
N LEU A 63 -8.84 -3.68 10.05
CA LEU A 63 -8.59 -2.24 10.19
C LEU A 63 -9.88 -1.41 10.14
N VAL A 64 -10.78 -1.75 9.22
CA VAL A 64 -12.05 -1.03 9.02
C VAL A 64 -12.98 -1.17 10.22
N GLN A 65 -12.91 -2.26 11.00
CA GLN A 65 -13.70 -2.40 12.25
C GLN A 65 -13.46 -1.25 13.25
N PHE A 66 -12.29 -0.61 13.23
CA PHE A 66 -11.99 0.51 14.11
C PHE A 66 -12.51 1.85 13.58
N PHE A 67 -13.08 1.92 12.38
CA PHE A 67 -13.58 3.16 11.79
C PHE A 67 -14.85 3.66 12.50
N ILE A 68 -15.51 2.80 13.28
CA ILE A 68 -16.60 3.17 14.19
C ILE A 68 -16.16 4.10 15.34
N LEU A 69 -14.86 4.12 15.67
CA LEU A 69 -14.32 4.98 16.72
C LEU A 69 -13.98 6.38 16.17
N PRO A 70 -14.31 7.45 16.91
CA PRO A 70 -14.09 8.82 16.45
C PRO A 70 -12.59 9.07 16.19
N ASN A 71 -12.29 9.69 15.05
CA ASN A 71 -10.94 10.00 14.56
C ASN A 71 -10.03 8.78 14.23
N VAL A 72 -10.39 7.56 14.64
CA VAL A 72 -9.53 6.38 14.45
C VAL A 72 -9.45 5.98 12.98
N GLY A 73 -10.56 6.06 12.23
CA GLY A 73 -10.55 5.82 10.79
C GLY A 73 -9.63 6.78 10.03
N ALA A 74 -9.66 8.08 10.39
CA ALA A 74 -8.75 9.09 9.86
C ALA A 74 -7.28 8.79 10.24
N MET A 75 -7.02 8.37 11.49
CA MET A 75 -5.68 8.02 11.95
C MET A 75 -5.11 6.81 11.20
N ILE A 76 -5.88 5.72 11.08
CA ILE A 76 -5.46 4.50 10.38
C ILE A 76 -5.19 4.82 8.90
N THR A 77 -6.10 5.55 8.26
CA THR A 77 -5.99 5.91 6.85
C THR A 77 -4.80 6.82 6.59
N ALA A 78 -4.59 7.85 7.42
CA ALA A 78 -3.42 8.73 7.33
C ALA A 78 -2.11 7.98 7.57
N ALA A 79 -2.07 7.07 8.55
CA ALA A 79 -0.89 6.25 8.83
C ALA A 79 -0.55 5.35 7.64
N LEU A 80 -1.57 4.69 7.06
CA LEU A 80 -1.41 3.82 5.91
C LEU A 80 -0.91 4.60 4.70
N LEU A 81 -1.58 5.70 4.32
CA LEU A 81 -1.19 6.54 3.19
C LEU A 81 0.23 7.12 3.34
N THR A 82 0.59 7.57 4.54
CA THR A 82 1.94 8.07 4.82
C THR A 82 2.97 6.95 4.71
N GLY A 83 2.67 5.77 5.25
CA GLY A 83 3.52 4.58 5.16
C GLY A 83 3.75 4.12 3.72
N LEU A 84 2.70 4.15 2.89
CA LEU A 84 2.78 3.88 1.45
C LEU A 84 3.69 4.88 0.75
N GLY A 85 3.55 6.18 1.03
CA GLY A 85 4.43 7.22 0.48
C GLY A 85 5.88 7.02 0.88
N ALA A 86 6.13 6.68 2.15
CA ALA A 86 7.47 6.37 2.66
C ALA A 86 8.09 5.15 1.99
N LEU A 87 7.31 4.08 1.81
CA LEU A 87 7.74 2.85 1.17
C LEU A 87 8.02 3.06 -0.31
N PHE A 88 7.16 3.79 -1.01
CA PHE A 88 7.37 4.13 -2.41
C PHE A 88 8.61 5.02 -2.59
N TRP A 89 8.83 5.97 -1.69
CA TRP A 89 10.06 6.76 -1.66
C TRP A 89 11.31 5.91 -1.44
N ALA A 90 11.24 4.91 -0.57
CA ALA A 90 12.33 3.96 -0.36
C ALA A 90 12.62 3.13 -1.62
N ILE A 91 11.59 2.72 -2.37
CA ILE A 91 11.72 2.03 -3.66
C ILE A 91 12.39 2.94 -4.70
N LEU A 92 11.92 4.18 -4.85
CA LEU A 92 12.53 5.14 -5.79
C LEU A 92 14.02 5.36 -5.50
N ARG A 93 14.40 5.52 -4.23
CA ARG A 93 15.80 5.63 -3.82
C ARG A 93 16.63 4.37 -4.08
N ARG A 94 15.99 3.21 -4.11
CA ARG A 94 16.65 1.93 -4.42
C ARG A 94 16.94 1.81 -5.91
N ILE A 95 16.04 2.32 -6.76
CA ILE A 95 16.19 2.33 -8.22
C ILE A 95 17.19 3.40 -8.66
N ASP A 96 17.03 4.63 -8.17
CA ASP A 96 17.94 5.74 -8.44
C ASP A 96 18.29 6.51 -7.14
N PRO A 97 19.50 6.27 -6.59
CA PRO A 97 19.98 6.97 -5.40
C PRO A 97 20.14 8.48 -5.58
N ARG A 98 20.25 8.97 -6.81
CA ARG A 98 20.40 10.40 -7.13
C ARG A 98 19.06 11.10 -7.32
N SER A 99 17.95 10.36 -7.33
CA SER A 99 16.62 10.94 -7.50
C SER A 99 16.28 11.83 -6.31
N HIS A 100 16.17 13.13 -6.58
CA HIS A 100 15.63 14.13 -5.64
C HIS A 100 14.09 14.18 -5.65
N GLY A 101 13.47 13.24 -6.36
CA GLY A 101 12.07 13.21 -6.72
C GLY A 101 11.09 12.81 -5.62
N ILE A 102 11.18 13.36 -4.41
CA ILE A 102 10.27 12.98 -3.30
C ILE A 102 8.81 13.26 -3.63
N LEU A 103 8.55 14.27 -4.47
CA LEU A 103 7.20 14.60 -4.97
C LEU A 103 6.59 13.46 -5.79
N TRP A 104 7.40 12.73 -6.56
CA TRP A 104 6.92 11.59 -7.34
C TRP A 104 6.45 10.44 -6.45
N ALA A 105 6.99 10.32 -5.23
CA ALA A 105 6.52 9.33 -4.27
C ALA A 105 5.12 9.59 -3.73
N TRP A 106 4.68 10.84 -3.78
CA TRP A 106 3.37 11.25 -3.27
C TRP A 106 2.27 11.18 -4.32
N LEU A 107 2.57 11.05 -5.62
CA LEU A 107 1.55 10.93 -6.67
C LEU A 107 0.62 9.72 -6.45
N PRO A 108 1.11 8.49 -6.17
CA PRO A 108 0.24 7.36 -5.88
C PRO A 108 -0.55 7.53 -4.57
N VAL A 109 0.00 8.26 -3.60
CA VAL A 109 -0.67 8.51 -2.32
C VAL A 109 -1.82 9.49 -2.51
N LEU A 110 -1.62 10.53 -3.32
CA LEU A 110 -2.67 11.49 -3.67
C LEU A 110 -3.78 10.82 -4.47
N SER A 111 -3.46 9.96 -5.44
CA SER A 111 -4.50 9.23 -6.18
C SER A 111 -5.29 8.29 -5.26
N LEU A 112 -4.63 7.57 -4.35
CA LEU A 112 -5.29 6.72 -3.36
C LEU A 112 -6.17 7.53 -2.40
N LEU A 113 -5.73 8.70 -1.97
CA LEU A 113 -6.52 9.60 -1.13
C LEU A 113 -7.83 9.98 -1.84
N PHE A 114 -7.79 10.34 -3.13
CA PHE A 114 -9.00 10.69 -3.87
C PHE A 114 -9.95 9.50 -4.07
N VAL A 115 -9.38 8.33 -4.40
CA VAL A 115 -10.17 7.11 -4.60
C VAL A 115 -10.86 6.65 -3.32
N GLN A 116 -10.29 6.95 -2.14
CA GLN A 116 -10.90 6.57 -0.87
C GLN A 116 -12.25 7.24 -0.58
N TRP A 117 -12.57 8.39 -1.17
CA TRP A 117 -13.92 8.96 -1.02
C TRP A 117 -15.00 8.24 -1.81
N ASP A 118 -14.64 7.38 -2.76
CA ASP A 118 -15.62 6.56 -3.46
C ASP A 118 -16.13 5.46 -2.53
N PHE A 119 -17.44 5.46 -2.25
CA PHE A 119 -18.09 4.44 -1.43
C PHE A 119 -17.95 3.02 -2.02
N ASN A 120 -17.72 2.88 -3.32
CA ASN A 120 -17.50 1.60 -3.97
C ASN A 120 -16.06 1.09 -3.79
N TYR A 121 -15.14 1.97 -3.40
CA TYR A 121 -13.77 1.58 -3.14
C TYR A 121 -13.65 0.83 -1.82
N ARG A 122 -13.02 -0.35 -1.87
CA ARG A 122 -12.75 -1.15 -0.67
C ARG A 122 -11.37 -0.83 -0.15
N PHE A 123 -11.26 -0.65 1.17
CA PHE A 123 -9.99 -0.44 1.88
C PHE A 123 -8.98 -1.58 1.64
N GLN A 124 -9.47 -2.78 1.29
CA GLN A 124 -8.70 -3.91 0.77
C GLN A 124 -7.71 -3.51 -0.33
N GLY A 125 -8.12 -2.63 -1.26
CA GLY A 125 -7.25 -2.18 -2.35
C GLY A 125 -6.02 -1.43 -1.85
N THR A 126 -6.16 -0.59 -0.82
CA THR A 126 -5.05 0.19 -0.26
C THR A 126 -4.08 -0.73 0.48
N VAL A 127 -4.59 -1.70 1.24
CA VAL A 127 -3.77 -2.70 1.94
C VAL A 127 -3.04 -3.60 0.95
N ALA A 128 -3.73 -4.10 -0.08
CA ALA A 128 -3.14 -4.92 -1.13
C ALA A 128 -2.02 -4.18 -1.88
N PHE A 129 -2.21 -2.89 -2.17
CA PHE A 129 -1.17 -2.05 -2.76
C PHE A 129 0.05 -1.93 -1.84
N GLY A 130 -0.14 -1.77 -0.53
CA GLY A 130 0.97 -1.78 0.43
C GLY A 130 1.75 -3.09 0.47
N MET A 131 1.05 -4.23 0.44
CA MET A 131 1.69 -5.55 0.36
C MET A 131 2.50 -5.70 -0.92
N MET A 132 1.96 -5.24 -2.06
CA MET A 132 2.66 -5.25 -3.34
C MET A 132 3.91 -4.36 -3.33
N LEU A 133 3.82 -3.15 -2.78
CA LEU A 133 4.99 -2.27 -2.62
C LEU A 133 6.05 -2.90 -1.71
N LEU A 134 5.65 -3.57 -0.63
CA LEU A 134 6.59 -4.25 0.26
C LEU A 134 7.32 -5.37 -0.46
N ALA A 135 6.60 -6.19 -1.22
CA ALA A 135 7.19 -7.24 -2.05
C ALA A 135 8.13 -6.65 -3.12
N LEU A 136 7.73 -5.56 -3.79
CA LEU A 136 8.57 -4.86 -4.76
C LEU A 136 9.85 -4.34 -4.13
N TYR A 137 9.74 -3.70 -2.96
CA TYR A 137 10.90 -3.29 -2.20
C TYR A 137 11.82 -4.48 -1.95
N LEU A 138 11.33 -5.58 -1.35
CA LEU A 138 12.15 -6.76 -1.03
C LEU A 138 12.86 -7.35 -2.25
N VAL A 139 12.14 -7.57 -3.36
CA VAL A 139 12.68 -8.20 -4.58
C VAL A 139 13.74 -7.32 -5.26
N LEU A 140 13.54 -6.00 -5.30
CA LEU A 140 14.53 -5.04 -5.82
C LEU A 140 15.83 -5.02 -5.00
N GLY A 141 15.85 -5.63 -3.81
CA GLY A 141 17.07 -5.79 -3.02
C GLY A 141 18.04 -6.83 -3.53
N ILE A 142 17.57 -7.72 -4.41
CA ILE A 142 18.37 -8.80 -4.96
C ILE A 142 19.18 -8.25 -6.13
N ARG A 143 20.52 -8.20 -5.97
CA ARG A 143 21.42 -7.63 -6.98
C ARG A 143 21.49 -8.49 -8.25
N ASN A 144 21.55 -9.81 -8.09
CA ASN A 144 21.76 -10.75 -9.19
C ASN A 144 20.46 -10.98 -9.99
N PHE A 145 20.58 -11.03 -11.32
CA PHE A 145 19.43 -11.17 -12.22
C PHE A 145 18.64 -12.48 -12.01
N ILE A 146 19.31 -13.64 -12.05
CA ILE A 146 18.65 -14.95 -11.94
C ILE A 146 17.84 -15.12 -10.64
N PRO A 147 18.42 -14.89 -9.43
CA PRO A 147 17.65 -15.01 -8.20
C PRO A 147 16.57 -13.94 -8.08
N ARG A 148 16.76 -12.73 -8.64
CA ARG A 148 15.72 -11.71 -8.67
C ARG A 148 14.54 -12.13 -9.55
N LEU A 149 14.80 -12.74 -10.70
CA LEU A 149 13.78 -13.28 -11.59
C LEU A 149 12.97 -14.39 -10.90
N ILE A 150 13.65 -15.38 -10.31
CA ILE A 150 13.00 -16.47 -9.58
C ILE A 150 12.16 -15.92 -8.42
N ALA A 151 12.73 -15.00 -7.63
CA ALA A 151 12.02 -14.34 -6.54
C ALA A 151 10.79 -13.56 -7.04
N SER A 152 10.88 -12.87 -8.18
CA SER A 152 9.76 -12.12 -8.76
C SER A 152 8.62 -13.02 -9.22
N LEU A 153 8.93 -14.17 -9.83
CA LEU A 153 7.93 -15.15 -10.24
C LEU A 153 7.22 -15.73 -9.02
N PHE A 154 7.97 -16.17 -8.02
CA PHE A 154 7.39 -16.69 -6.78
C PHE A 154 6.57 -15.63 -6.04
N ALA A 155 7.10 -14.40 -5.94
CA ALA A 155 6.39 -13.29 -5.31
C ALA A 155 5.10 -12.93 -6.06
N SER A 156 5.06 -13.01 -7.39
CA SER A 156 3.81 -12.75 -8.14
C SER A 156 2.72 -13.78 -7.85
N LEU A 157 3.07 -15.07 -7.76
CA LEU A 157 2.13 -16.13 -7.40
C LEU A 157 1.64 -15.96 -5.96
N LEU A 158 2.57 -15.74 -5.03
CA LEU A 158 2.24 -15.50 -3.63
C LEU A 158 1.37 -14.25 -3.45
N LEU A 159 1.68 -13.15 -4.14
CA LEU A 159 0.87 -11.93 -4.10
C LEU A 159 -0.51 -12.13 -4.71
N PHE A 160 -0.67 -13.01 -5.69
CA PHE A 160 -2.00 -13.29 -6.25
C PHE A 160 -2.91 -13.95 -5.21
N GLU A 161 -2.40 -14.94 -4.49
CA GLU A 161 -3.13 -15.57 -3.39
C GLU A 161 -3.40 -14.59 -2.24
N LEU A 162 -2.39 -13.80 -1.84
CA LEU A 162 -2.49 -12.96 -0.65
C LEU A 162 -3.16 -11.60 -0.88
N ALA A 163 -2.90 -10.95 -2.01
CA ALA A 163 -3.29 -9.58 -2.34
C ALA A 163 -4.13 -9.47 -3.64
N GLY A 164 -4.38 -10.57 -4.33
CA GLY A 164 -5.28 -10.63 -5.47
C GLY A 164 -4.70 -9.97 -6.73
N PRO A 165 -5.49 -9.17 -7.47
CA PRO A 165 -5.11 -8.67 -8.80
C PRO A 165 -3.93 -7.69 -8.80
N VAL A 166 -3.54 -7.15 -7.63
CA VAL A 166 -2.38 -6.26 -7.51
C VAL A 166 -1.06 -6.98 -7.86
N SER A 167 -1.05 -8.31 -7.86
CA SER A 167 0.08 -9.09 -8.37
C SER A 167 0.42 -8.79 -9.84
N LEU A 168 -0.57 -8.41 -10.66
CA LEU A 168 -0.36 -7.98 -12.05
C LEU A 168 0.42 -6.67 -12.11
N LEU A 169 0.06 -5.70 -11.25
CA LEU A 169 0.78 -4.44 -11.14
C LEU A 169 2.22 -4.67 -10.70
N PHE A 170 2.45 -5.61 -9.77
CA PHE A 170 3.79 -6.05 -9.38
C PHE A 170 4.57 -6.63 -10.56
N ALA A 171 3.98 -7.57 -11.30
CA ALA A 171 4.62 -8.22 -12.44
C ALA A 171 5.00 -7.20 -13.53
N LEU A 172 4.09 -6.29 -13.88
CA LEU A 172 4.35 -5.21 -14.83
C LEU A 172 5.46 -4.27 -14.35
N SER A 173 5.48 -3.93 -13.06
CA SER A 173 6.52 -3.09 -12.47
C SER A 173 7.90 -3.76 -12.55
N MET A 174 7.97 -5.07 -12.27
CA MET A 174 9.21 -5.84 -12.38
C MET A 174 9.67 -6.00 -13.83
N MET A 175 8.75 -6.26 -14.76
CA MET A 175 9.05 -6.32 -16.19
C MET A 175 9.61 -4.99 -16.70
N GLY A 176 8.96 -3.87 -16.34
CA GLY A 176 9.43 -2.53 -16.68
C GLY A 176 10.81 -2.23 -16.11
N TYR A 177 11.04 -2.58 -14.84
CA TYR A 177 12.35 -2.43 -14.21
C TYR A 177 13.45 -3.23 -14.92
N GLU A 178 13.18 -4.49 -15.29
CA GLU A 178 14.16 -5.33 -16.00
C GLU A 178 14.39 -4.90 -17.45
N ALA A 179 13.37 -4.35 -18.12
CA ALA A 179 13.52 -3.80 -19.46
C ALA A 179 14.43 -2.56 -19.45
N MET A 180 14.25 -1.68 -18.46
CA MET A 180 15.07 -0.47 -18.29
C MET A 180 16.49 -0.77 -17.76
N SER A 181 16.66 -1.83 -16.97
CA SER A 181 17.97 -2.20 -16.43
C SER A 181 18.90 -2.83 -17.48
N ARG A 182 18.32 -3.39 -18.56
CA ARG A 182 19.04 -4.04 -19.67
C ARG A 182 19.38 -3.11 -20.82
N THR A 183 18.84 -1.90 -20.84
CA THR A 183 19.19 -0.91 -21.87
C THR A 183 20.59 -0.37 -21.56
N PRO A 184 21.58 -0.51 -22.47
CA PRO A 184 22.89 0.11 -22.26
C PRO A 184 22.71 1.63 -22.21
N ARG A 185 23.26 2.25 -21.15
CA ARG A 185 23.32 3.71 -21.03
C ARG A 185 24.36 4.29 -21.98
#